data_AF-A0A2H5YYB4-F1
#
_entry.id   AF-A0A2H5YYB4-F1
#
_cell.length_a   1.000
_cell.length_b   1.000
_cell.length_c   1.000
_cell.angle_alpha   90.00
_cell.angle_beta   90.00
_cell.angle_gamma   90.00
#
_symmetry.space_group_name_H-M   'P 1'
#
loop_
_entity.id
_entity.type
_entity.pdbx_description
1 polymer ?
#
loop_
_entity_poly.entity_id
_entity_poly.type
_entity_poly.pdbx_seq_one_letter_code
_entity_poly.pdbx_strand_id
1 'polypeptide(L)'
;MKVLRCLVLVAVLLGSLAVIVPPSVHAAAPSVPEDLEMPRYFPETGFWVQGPFRRFWETHGGLFIFGYPITGVFKQDGYWRQYFERAVFEYHPEFAGTEDEVQLVRVGAWRVSGRENEEPFRPIEWFPDTSDRRYFPETQHSLSYGFKAYWDRYGGWRVFGLPLSEEFSEQNPPPPAGDGEVHTVQYFERARFEYHPEYAGTPYEVLLGLLGREYLAARGAPPEALARQDPAMPPFDPIRNRQYGPRVGYGFNIAWRGDHDGDGFNQRTMDLVKGAGFSWIRFQAIWRDIETRPGRYDTHALDRIIDTAAANGVKIVVSVVGPPPTWVDPNGMMPMDPSSYGKLMEFLAKRYAGKVQAWEIWNEQNLAYTTGGHVDVGRYVNLLKAAYQGVKRADPHALVLFGGLTPTGVMDPSIAIDDVEYLRMVYAYNNGEVKQYFDHLATHPGGTLNPPDTFWPDRPGPGPGWVDHPSFYFRRAEQLRQVMVENGDAAKQIWLTEFGWSTANQAPGYEYGNYVSEQQQAQYLVRAFEIARTEWPWVGVMLVWNLNFSTITDPSDEKYPWSVVYADWSPRPAYRALQEMPK
;
A
#
# COMPACT_ATOMS: atom_id res chain seq x y z
N MET A 1 -9.80 -52.70 64.39
CA MET A 1 -9.05 -52.09 65.52
C MET A 1 -9.14 -50.57 65.40
N LYS A 2 -9.75 -49.91 66.42
CA LYS A 2 -9.78 -48.46 66.75
C LYS A 2 -10.42 -47.53 65.68
N VAL A 3 -11.62 -46.94 65.79
CA VAL A 3 -12.39 -46.23 66.85
C VAL A 3 -11.97 -44.75 67.04
N LEU A 4 -12.88 -43.84 66.61
CA LEU A 4 -13.24 -42.48 67.11
C LEU A 4 -12.18 -41.36 66.96
N ARG A 5 -12.46 -40.05 66.82
CA ARG A 5 -13.57 -39.11 67.18
C ARG A 5 -13.17 -37.73 66.58
N CYS A 6 -14.03 -36.83 66.09
CA CYS A 6 -14.81 -35.82 66.82
C CYS A 6 -15.44 -34.85 65.77
N LEU A 7 -16.77 -34.64 65.78
CA LEU A 7 -17.50 -33.45 66.28
C LEU A 7 -17.20 -32.15 65.49
N VAL A 8 -18.01 -31.77 64.50
CA VAL A 8 -19.28 -31.01 64.57
C VAL A 8 -19.14 -29.63 65.22
N LEU A 9 -19.24 -28.57 64.39
CA LEU A 9 -19.92 -27.33 64.75
C LEU A 9 -20.87 -26.92 63.62
N VAL A 10 -22.14 -26.78 63.97
CA VAL A 10 -23.25 -26.31 63.13
C VAL A 10 -23.38 -24.80 63.30
N ALA A 11 -23.54 -24.03 62.22
CA ALA A 11 -24.40 -22.84 62.20
C ALA A 11 -24.56 -22.21 60.81
N VAL A 12 -25.81 -22.26 60.33
CA VAL A 12 -26.56 -21.26 59.56
C VAL A 12 -26.15 -21.01 58.09
N LEU A 13 -26.85 -21.74 57.20
CA LEU A 13 -27.08 -21.39 55.80
C LEU A 13 -28.29 -20.45 55.70
N LEU A 14 -28.06 -19.20 55.32
CA LEU A 14 -29.10 -18.29 54.82
C LEU A 14 -28.57 -17.57 53.57
N GLY A 15 -29.08 -18.04 52.42
CA GLY A 15 -29.51 -17.23 51.28
C GLY A 15 -28.57 -16.18 50.68
N SER A 16 -27.90 -16.55 49.60
CA SER A 16 -27.74 -15.67 48.44
C SER A 16 -27.52 -16.53 47.19
N LEU A 17 -28.58 -16.73 46.39
CA LEU A 17 -28.44 -17.20 45.02
C LEU A 17 -27.72 -16.11 44.23
N ALA A 18 -26.41 -16.25 44.07
CA ALA A 18 -25.69 -15.57 43.00
C ALA A 18 -26.07 -16.25 41.69
N VAL A 19 -26.86 -15.56 40.87
CA VAL A 19 -26.99 -15.90 39.45
C VAL A 19 -25.63 -15.63 38.82
N ILE A 20 -24.87 -16.69 38.57
CA ILE A 20 -23.65 -16.63 37.77
C ILE A 20 -24.09 -16.35 36.34
N VAL A 21 -24.02 -15.09 35.92
CA VAL A 21 -24.09 -14.72 34.51
C VAL A 21 -22.76 -15.16 33.90
N PRO A 22 -22.72 -16.10 32.95
CA PRO A 22 -21.48 -16.46 32.28
C PRO A 22 -20.95 -15.23 31.53
N PRO A 23 -19.62 -15.02 31.47
CA PRO A 23 -19.06 -13.94 30.69
C PRO A 23 -19.53 -14.07 29.25
N SER A 24 -20.16 -13.01 28.74
CA SER A 24 -20.51 -12.89 27.33
C SER A 24 -19.23 -13.02 26.50
N VAL A 25 -19.04 -14.18 25.88
CA VAL A 25 -18.05 -14.36 24.83
C VAL A 25 -18.51 -13.46 23.68
N HIS A 26 -17.97 -12.24 23.63
CA HIS A 26 -18.01 -11.47 22.40
C HIS A 26 -17.23 -12.28 21.39
N ALA A 27 -17.92 -12.84 20.40
CA ALA A 27 -17.27 -13.40 19.24
C ALA A 27 -16.39 -12.30 18.66
N ALA A 28 -15.08 -12.57 18.55
CA ALA A 28 -14.20 -11.71 17.79
C ALA A 28 -14.82 -11.54 16.40
N ALA A 29 -14.97 -10.29 15.95
CA ALA A 29 -15.45 -10.00 14.61
C ALA A 29 -14.63 -10.85 13.61
N PRO A 30 -15.27 -11.49 12.61
CA PRO A 30 -14.53 -12.17 11.57
C PRO A 30 -13.46 -11.21 11.04
N SER A 31 -12.22 -11.69 10.89
CA SER A 31 -11.10 -10.89 10.39
C SER A 31 -11.50 -10.28 9.06
N VAL A 32 -11.95 -9.03 9.11
CA VAL A 32 -12.25 -8.24 7.92
C VAL A 32 -10.93 -8.18 7.15
N PRO A 33 -10.92 -8.47 5.84
CA PRO A 33 -9.68 -8.39 5.06
C PRO A 33 -9.04 -7.02 5.33
N GLU A 34 -7.78 -6.99 5.76
CA GLU A 34 -7.04 -5.76 6.08
C GLU A 34 -7.06 -4.74 4.93
N ASP A 35 -7.38 -5.19 3.71
CA ASP A 35 -7.66 -4.36 2.53
C ASP A 35 -8.77 -3.31 2.74
N LEU A 36 -9.78 -3.58 3.57
CA LEU A 36 -10.92 -2.66 3.74
C LEU A 36 -10.61 -1.43 4.62
N GLU A 37 -9.47 -1.38 5.32
CA GLU A 37 -8.99 -0.15 5.97
C GLU A 37 -7.94 0.61 5.15
N MET A 38 -7.44 0.01 4.06
CA MET A 38 -6.40 0.64 3.25
C MET A 38 -6.94 1.87 2.52
N PRO A 39 -6.12 2.94 2.37
CA PRO A 39 -6.58 4.17 1.74
C PRO A 39 -7.07 3.98 0.31
N ARG A 40 -8.21 4.58 -0.01
CA ARG A 40 -8.71 4.76 -1.37
C ARG A 40 -8.84 6.23 -1.71
N TYR A 41 -8.21 6.65 -2.80
CA TYR A 41 -8.33 7.99 -3.34
C TYR A 41 -9.51 8.08 -4.31
N PHE A 42 -10.27 9.16 -4.22
CA PHE A 42 -11.37 9.49 -5.13
C PHE A 42 -10.98 10.69 -5.98
N PRO A 43 -10.54 10.50 -7.25
CA PRO A 43 -10.10 11.60 -8.11
C PRO A 43 -11.18 12.64 -8.39
N GLU A 44 -12.45 12.25 -8.32
CA GLU A 44 -13.63 13.09 -8.54
C GLU A 44 -13.67 14.27 -7.56
N THR A 45 -13.35 14.02 -6.28
CA THR A 45 -13.36 15.03 -5.22
C THR A 45 -11.97 15.40 -4.70
N GLY A 46 -10.97 14.54 -4.94
CA GLY A 46 -9.60 14.76 -4.50
C GLY A 46 -9.33 14.38 -3.04
N PHE A 47 -10.11 13.46 -2.47
CA PHE A 47 -9.98 13.03 -1.08
C PHE A 47 -9.76 11.53 -0.94
N TRP A 48 -9.02 11.16 0.09
CA TRP A 48 -8.84 9.78 0.53
C TRP A 48 -9.91 9.38 1.55
N VAL A 49 -10.31 8.12 1.53
CA VAL A 49 -11.00 7.46 2.64
C VAL A 49 -10.10 6.33 3.11
N GLN A 50 -9.86 6.24 4.42
CA GLN A 50 -8.94 5.26 5.03
C GLN A 50 -9.41 4.83 6.42
N GLY A 51 -8.77 3.81 6.99
CA GLY A 51 -9.02 3.36 8.36
C GLY A 51 -10.47 2.92 8.60
N PRO A 52 -11.02 3.16 9.81
CA PRO A 52 -12.39 2.78 10.16
C PRO A 52 -13.45 3.39 9.25
N PHE A 53 -13.26 4.63 8.78
CA PHE A 53 -14.20 5.26 7.86
C PHE A 53 -14.25 4.56 6.51
N ARG A 54 -13.11 4.07 6.02
CA ARG A 54 -13.05 3.27 4.80
C ARG A 54 -13.79 1.96 4.94
N ARG A 55 -13.55 1.25 6.04
CA ARG A 55 -14.22 -0.01 6.34
C ARG A 55 -15.73 0.21 6.39
N PHE A 56 -16.19 1.18 7.18
CA PHE A 56 -17.60 1.49 7.34
C PHE A 56 -18.25 1.86 6.00
N TRP A 57 -17.59 2.70 5.21
CA TRP A 57 -18.08 3.09 3.88
C TRP A 57 -18.26 1.86 2.98
N GLU A 58 -17.26 0.97 2.89
CA GLU A 58 -17.35 -0.23 2.03
C GLU A 58 -18.41 -1.23 2.51
N THR A 59 -18.58 -1.41 3.82
CA THR A 59 -19.50 -2.41 4.37
C THR A 59 -20.95 -1.95 4.49
N HIS A 60 -21.23 -0.65 4.35
CA HIS A 60 -22.58 -0.07 4.54
C HIS A 60 -23.12 0.61 3.28
N GLY A 61 -22.70 0.17 2.10
CA GLY A 61 -23.29 0.55 0.81
C GLY A 61 -22.51 1.59 0.00
N GLY A 62 -21.38 2.06 0.51
CA GLY A 62 -20.37 2.82 -0.22
C GLY A 62 -20.93 4.00 -1.00
N LEU A 63 -20.56 4.09 -2.27
CA LEU A 63 -20.90 5.23 -3.14
C LEU A 63 -22.42 5.40 -3.28
N PHE A 64 -23.16 4.30 -3.33
CA PHE A 64 -24.61 4.29 -3.50
C PHE A 64 -25.33 4.95 -2.32
N ILE A 65 -24.86 4.71 -1.09
CA ILE A 65 -25.48 5.24 0.14
C ILE A 65 -24.86 6.56 0.56
N PHE A 66 -23.53 6.67 0.61
CA PHE A 66 -22.87 7.83 1.22
C PHE A 66 -22.43 8.89 0.20
N GLY A 67 -22.27 8.51 -1.06
CA GLY A 67 -21.63 9.35 -2.07
C GLY A 67 -20.11 9.46 -1.88
N TYR A 68 -19.52 10.43 -2.59
CA TYR A 68 -18.09 10.70 -2.52
C TYR A 68 -17.69 11.39 -1.20
N PRO A 69 -16.44 11.20 -0.70
CA PRO A 69 -15.90 12.05 0.35
C PRO A 69 -15.75 13.49 -0.16
N ILE A 70 -16.13 14.47 0.64
CA ILE A 70 -16.05 15.91 0.30
C ILE A 70 -15.11 16.69 1.23
N THR A 71 -14.49 16.01 2.19
CA THR A 71 -13.41 16.53 3.05
C THR A 71 -12.36 15.45 3.31
N GLY A 72 -11.18 15.84 3.78
CA GLY A 72 -10.28 14.98 4.56
C GLY A 72 -10.86 14.69 5.96
N VAL A 73 -10.15 13.86 6.74
CA VAL A 73 -10.47 13.61 8.15
C VAL A 73 -10.02 14.80 9.00
N PHE A 74 -10.90 15.32 9.85
CA PHE A 74 -10.58 16.44 10.74
C PHE A 74 -11.33 16.34 12.07
N LYS A 75 -10.89 17.10 13.08
CA LYS A 75 -11.51 17.11 14.40
C LYS A 75 -12.57 18.20 14.49
N GLN A 76 -13.79 17.83 14.91
CA GLN A 76 -14.89 18.77 15.12
C GLN A 76 -15.76 18.27 16.27
N ASP A 77 -16.18 19.18 17.16
CA ASP A 77 -17.02 18.86 18.32
C ASP A 77 -16.48 17.71 19.20
N GLY A 78 -15.15 17.53 19.24
CA GLY A 78 -14.49 16.49 20.04
C GLY A 78 -14.20 15.18 19.29
N TYR A 79 -14.82 14.96 18.14
CA TYR A 79 -14.71 13.72 17.38
C TYR A 79 -13.89 13.88 16.10
N TRP A 80 -13.25 12.80 15.64
CA TRP A 80 -12.76 12.75 14.27
C TRP A 80 -13.95 12.55 13.34
N ARG A 81 -14.03 13.37 12.29
CA ARG A 81 -15.10 13.33 11.31
C ARG A 81 -14.56 13.35 9.89
N GLN A 82 -15.32 12.77 8.99
CA GLN A 82 -15.15 12.94 7.55
C GLN A 82 -16.53 13.11 6.92
N TYR A 83 -16.65 14.10 6.03
CA TYR A 83 -17.90 14.43 5.39
C TYR A 83 -17.97 13.75 4.03
N PHE A 84 -19.12 13.19 3.73
CA PHE A 84 -19.49 12.62 2.45
C PHE A 84 -20.66 13.42 1.86
N GLU A 85 -21.01 13.18 0.61
CA GLU A 85 -22.09 13.94 -0.04
C GLU A 85 -23.45 13.80 0.69
N ARG A 86 -23.74 12.60 1.21
CA ARG A 86 -25.03 12.27 1.82
C ARG A 86 -24.98 12.08 3.34
N ALA A 87 -23.80 11.98 3.93
CA ALA A 87 -23.62 11.65 5.34
C ALA A 87 -22.38 12.30 5.95
N VAL A 88 -22.31 12.33 7.28
CA VAL A 88 -21.11 12.72 8.02
C VAL A 88 -20.75 11.61 8.98
N PHE A 89 -19.54 11.08 8.84
CA PHE A 89 -19.03 9.99 9.66
C PHE A 89 -18.35 10.57 10.89
N GLU A 90 -18.52 9.91 12.03
CA GLU A 90 -17.98 10.27 13.32
C GLU A 90 -17.30 9.04 13.94
N TYR A 91 -16.05 9.18 14.39
CA TYR A 91 -15.33 8.12 15.07
C TYR A 91 -15.50 8.23 16.58
N HIS A 92 -15.93 7.14 17.20
CA HIS A 92 -16.17 7.00 18.63
C HIS A 92 -15.06 6.15 19.28
N PRO A 93 -14.05 6.76 19.92
CA PRO A 93 -12.93 6.02 20.52
C PRO A 93 -13.37 5.06 21.63
N GLU A 94 -14.47 5.33 22.32
CA GLU A 94 -15.07 4.46 23.32
C GLU A 94 -15.56 3.11 22.77
N PHE A 95 -15.77 3.03 21.45
CA PHE A 95 -16.20 1.84 20.74
C PHE A 95 -15.11 1.27 19.81
N ALA A 96 -13.85 1.69 19.98
CA ALA A 96 -12.74 1.26 19.12
C ALA A 96 -12.69 -0.27 18.95
N GLY A 97 -12.66 -0.73 17.70
CA GLY A 97 -12.63 -2.15 17.35
C GLY A 97 -13.97 -2.88 17.38
N THR A 98 -15.09 -2.20 17.66
CA THR A 98 -16.45 -2.73 17.49
C THR A 98 -17.10 -2.21 16.22
N GLU A 99 -18.27 -2.76 15.86
CA GLU A 99 -19.09 -2.24 14.74
C GLU A 99 -19.59 -0.81 14.98
N ASP A 100 -19.57 -0.34 16.23
CA ASP A 100 -20.06 0.99 16.62
C ASP A 100 -18.93 2.04 16.69
N GLU A 101 -17.69 1.68 16.30
CA GLU A 101 -16.53 2.60 16.30
C GLU A 101 -16.73 3.76 15.31
N VAL A 102 -17.55 3.58 14.28
CA VAL A 102 -17.99 4.63 13.36
C VAL A 102 -19.51 4.77 13.47
N GLN A 103 -19.97 5.99 13.72
CA GLN A 103 -21.39 6.33 13.70
C GLN A 103 -21.62 7.49 12.74
N LEU A 104 -22.87 7.66 12.33
CA LEU A 104 -23.26 8.77 11.47
C LEU A 104 -23.90 9.87 12.31
N VAL A 105 -23.46 11.10 12.07
CA VAL A 105 -24.10 12.29 12.61
C VAL A 105 -25.57 12.30 12.18
N ARG A 106 -26.45 12.71 13.10
CA ARG A 106 -27.90 12.83 12.86
C ARG A 106 -28.21 14.05 11.98
N VAL A 107 -27.70 14.08 10.75
CA VAL A 107 -27.82 15.21 9.81
C VAL A 107 -29.25 15.46 9.37
N GLY A 108 -30.11 14.43 9.33
CA GLY A 108 -31.53 14.61 9.07
C GLY A 108 -32.25 15.27 10.24
N ALA A 109 -31.97 14.84 11.48
CA ALA A 109 -32.50 15.49 12.68
C ALA A 109 -32.05 16.96 12.80
N TRP A 110 -30.80 17.25 12.47
CA TRP A 110 -30.29 18.62 12.37
C TRP A 110 -31.09 19.43 11.35
N ARG A 111 -31.33 18.88 10.15
CA ARG A 111 -31.96 19.59 9.05
C ARG A 111 -33.42 19.98 9.34
N VAL A 112 -34.11 19.18 10.16
CA VAL A 112 -35.53 19.35 10.48
C VAL A 112 -35.77 20.02 11.83
N SER A 113 -34.72 20.37 12.56
CA SER A 113 -34.83 21.07 13.83
C SER A 113 -35.60 22.39 13.65
N GLY A 114 -36.64 22.60 14.47
CA GLY A 114 -37.54 23.75 14.38
C GLY A 114 -38.76 23.53 13.46
N ARG A 115 -38.87 22.38 12.78
CA ARG A 115 -40.00 22.02 11.90
C ARG A 115 -41.05 21.15 12.58
N GLU A 116 -40.96 20.92 13.88
CA GLU A 116 -41.80 19.96 14.63
C GLU A 116 -43.30 20.31 14.58
N ASN A 117 -43.64 21.57 14.27
CA ASN A 117 -45.02 22.02 14.12
C ASN A 117 -45.57 21.88 12.70
N GLU A 118 -44.75 21.60 11.70
CA GLU A 118 -45.19 21.30 10.33
C GLU A 118 -45.89 19.94 10.30
N GLU A 119 -46.92 19.81 9.47
CA GLU A 119 -47.80 18.64 9.45
C GLU A 119 -47.06 17.29 9.28
N PRO A 120 -46.07 17.15 8.38
CA PRO A 120 -45.36 15.88 8.22
C PRO A 120 -44.52 15.45 9.42
N PHE A 121 -44.14 16.38 10.31
CA PHE A 121 -43.25 16.14 11.46
C PHE A 121 -44.02 15.97 12.77
N ARG A 122 -45.35 16.02 12.73
CA ARG A 122 -46.18 15.77 13.91
C ARG A 122 -46.31 14.28 14.17
N PRO A 123 -46.34 13.84 15.45
CA PRO A 123 -46.65 12.47 15.80
C PRO A 123 -47.95 11.98 15.17
N ILE A 124 -47.93 10.76 14.64
CA ILE A 124 -49.12 10.10 14.12
C ILE A 124 -49.69 9.10 15.13
N GLU A 125 -50.94 8.70 14.93
CA GLU A 125 -51.57 7.66 15.76
C GLU A 125 -50.92 6.29 15.50
N TRP A 126 -50.80 5.50 16.58
CA TRP A 126 -50.29 4.14 16.50
C TRP A 126 -51.17 3.27 15.59
N PHE A 127 -50.52 2.41 14.80
CA PHE A 127 -51.16 1.35 14.04
C PHE A 127 -50.31 0.08 14.08
N PRO A 128 -50.92 -1.11 13.92
CA PRO A 128 -50.18 -2.37 13.90
C PRO A 128 -49.34 -2.51 12.62
N ASP A 129 -48.11 -3.00 12.77
CA ASP A 129 -47.21 -3.27 11.66
C ASP A 129 -47.81 -4.26 10.65
N THR A 130 -47.54 -4.01 9.36
CA THR A 130 -47.88 -4.89 8.23
C THR A 130 -46.63 -5.15 7.38
N SER A 131 -46.76 -5.93 6.30
CA SER A 131 -45.69 -6.08 5.32
C SER A 131 -45.25 -4.72 4.74
N ASP A 132 -46.21 -3.82 4.58
CA ASP A 132 -46.05 -2.59 3.82
C ASP A 132 -45.83 -1.38 4.72
N ARG A 133 -46.21 -1.47 6.00
CA ARG A 133 -46.14 -0.33 6.92
C ARG A 133 -45.55 -0.73 8.26
N ARG A 134 -44.77 0.17 8.86
CA ARG A 134 -44.17 -0.02 10.19
C ARG A 134 -44.26 1.25 11.00
N TYR A 135 -44.76 1.16 12.23
CA TYR A 135 -44.82 2.28 13.17
C TYR A 135 -43.65 2.22 14.15
N PHE A 136 -43.02 3.37 14.43
CA PHE A 136 -41.89 3.49 15.35
C PHE A 136 -42.33 4.26 16.60
N PRO A 137 -42.59 3.58 17.73
CA PRO A 137 -43.06 4.25 18.95
C PRO A 137 -42.06 5.25 19.53
N GLU A 138 -40.77 5.11 19.23
CA GLU A 138 -39.70 5.97 19.72
C GLU A 138 -39.77 7.38 19.11
N THR A 139 -40.21 7.49 17.86
CA THR A 139 -40.36 8.78 17.16
C THR A 139 -41.80 9.14 16.84
N GLN A 140 -42.72 8.20 17.03
CA GLN A 140 -44.14 8.33 16.68
C GLN A 140 -44.38 8.61 15.19
N HIS A 141 -43.52 8.06 14.34
CA HIS A 141 -43.58 8.14 12.88
C HIS A 141 -43.63 6.76 12.25
N SER A 142 -43.95 6.70 10.96
CA SER A 142 -44.01 5.43 10.23
C SER A 142 -43.15 5.36 8.99
N LEU A 143 -42.90 4.14 8.53
CA LEU A 143 -42.42 3.86 7.18
C LEU A 143 -43.51 3.15 6.40
N SER A 144 -43.65 3.51 5.12
CA SER A 144 -44.60 2.88 4.21
C SER A 144 -43.93 2.48 2.88
N TYR A 145 -44.41 1.41 2.27
CA TYR A 145 -44.12 0.96 0.90
C TYR A 145 -42.64 1.04 0.47
N GLY A 146 -42.33 1.90 -0.50
CA GLY A 146 -41.01 2.00 -1.13
C GLY A 146 -39.91 2.43 -0.16
N PHE A 147 -40.19 3.43 0.69
CA PHE A 147 -39.23 3.90 1.69
C PHE A 147 -39.00 2.87 2.80
N LYS A 148 -40.05 2.14 3.21
CA LYS A 148 -39.90 1.00 4.12
C LYS A 148 -38.99 -0.08 3.52
N ALA A 149 -39.25 -0.48 2.28
CA ALA A 149 -38.47 -1.51 1.60
C ALA A 149 -37.00 -1.10 1.41
N TYR A 150 -36.76 0.17 1.08
CA TYR A 150 -35.41 0.72 0.97
C TYR A 150 -34.67 0.73 2.32
N TRP A 151 -35.34 1.20 3.39
CA TRP A 151 -34.80 1.24 4.73
C TRP A 151 -34.42 -0.16 5.24
N ASP A 152 -35.33 -1.14 5.09
CA ASP A 152 -35.12 -2.53 5.49
C ASP A 152 -33.93 -3.17 4.73
N ARG A 153 -33.74 -2.80 3.47
CA ARG A 153 -32.72 -3.42 2.59
C ARG A 153 -31.32 -2.86 2.76
N TYR A 154 -31.17 -1.55 2.92
CA TYR A 154 -29.88 -0.88 2.70
C TYR A 154 -29.14 -0.40 3.94
N GLY A 155 -29.75 -0.48 5.13
CA GLY A 155 -29.00 -0.15 6.34
C GLY A 155 -29.81 0.11 7.60
N GLY A 156 -31.14 0.21 7.48
CA GLY A 156 -32.04 0.35 8.60
C GLY A 156 -31.64 1.47 9.56
N TRP A 157 -31.81 1.20 10.85
CA TRP A 157 -31.56 2.19 11.90
C TRP A 157 -30.08 2.57 12.02
N ARG A 158 -29.15 1.67 11.67
CA ARG A 158 -27.71 1.92 11.78
C ARG A 158 -27.25 3.00 10.80
N VAL A 159 -27.75 2.95 9.56
CA VAL A 159 -27.36 3.89 8.50
C VAL A 159 -28.29 5.10 8.45
N PHE A 160 -29.60 4.88 8.49
CA PHE A 160 -30.57 5.97 8.27
C PHE A 160 -31.13 6.54 9.59
N GLY A 161 -31.11 5.75 10.66
CA GLY A 161 -31.81 6.08 11.90
C GLY A 161 -33.33 5.89 11.78
N LEU A 162 -34.04 6.37 12.78
CA LEU A 162 -35.50 6.29 12.85
C LEU A 162 -36.18 7.39 11.99
N PRO A 163 -37.39 7.16 11.46
CA PRO A 163 -38.13 8.20 10.74
C PRO A 163 -38.51 9.35 11.66
N LEU A 164 -38.44 10.56 11.13
CA LEU A 164 -38.74 11.84 11.82
C LEU A 164 -39.88 12.61 11.16
N SER A 165 -40.39 12.13 10.03
CA SER A 165 -41.55 12.69 9.35
C SER A 165 -42.34 11.58 8.68
N GLU A 166 -43.56 11.86 8.27
CA GLU A 166 -44.24 11.10 7.21
C GLU A 166 -43.70 11.50 5.83
N GLU A 167 -44.16 10.80 4.78
CA GLU A 167 -43.84 11.13 3.38
C GLU A 167 -44.57 12.41 2.95
N PHE A 168 -43.86 13.37 2.35
CA PHE A 168 -44.45 14.62 1.84
C PHE A 168 -43.68 15.18 0.65
N SER A 169 -44.27 16.11 -0.11
CA SER A 169 -43.59 16.75 -1.23
C SER A 169 -42.69 17.91 -0.76
N GLU A 170 -41.42 17.91 -1.16
CA GLU A 170 -40.47 18.97 -0.87
C GLU A 170 -39.64 19.30 -2.11
N GLN A 171 -39.35 20.59 -2.31
CA GLN A 171 -38.43 21.01 -3.36
C GLN A 171 -36.99 20.90 -2.86
N ASN A 172 -36.17 20.16 -3.59
CA ASN A 172 -34.74 20.07 -3.33
C ASN A 172 -34.04 21.42 -3.59
N PRO A 173 -32.91 21.70 -2.92
CA PRO A 173 -32.06 22.83 -3.28
C PRO A 173 -31.59 22.74 -4.75
N PRO A 174 -31.33 23.86 -5.43
CA PRO A 174 -30.76 23.82 -6.77
C PRO A 174 -29.33 23.24 -6.75
N PRO A 175 -28.79 22.83 -7.92
CA PRO A 175 -27.41 22.41 -8.05
C PRO A 175 -26.43 23.46 -7.49
N PRO A 176 -25.34 23.04 -6.81
CA PRO A 176 -24.85 21.67 -6.64
C PRO A 176 -25.31 20.97 -5.33
N ALA A 177 -26.32 21.53 -4.63
CA ALA A 177 -26.81 21.01 -3.35
C ALA A 177 -28.04 20.08 -3.49
N GLY A 178 -28.66 20.03 -4.67
CA GLY A 178 -29.71 19.11 -5.08
C GLY A 178 -29.96 19.26 -6.59
N ASP A 179 -31.09 18.78 -7.08
CA ASP A 179 -31.53 18.91 -8.49
C ASP A 179 -32.48 20.09 -8.74
N GLY A 180 -33.04 20.70 -7.68
CA GLY A 180 -34.00 21.79 -7.78
C GLY A 180 -35.45 21.34 -8.05
N GLU A 181 -35.68 20.03 -8.16
CA GLU A 181 -36.97 19.43 -8.47
C GLU A 181 -37.77 19.14 -7.21
N VAL A 182 -39.07 18.84 -7.37
CA VAL A 182 -39.95 18.45 -6.26
C VAL A 182 -40.01 16.94 -6.18
N HIS A 183 -39.66 16.39 -5.03
CA HIS A 183 -39.71 14.95 -4.75
C HIS A 183 -40.66 14.65 -3.61
N THR A 184 -41.22 13.43 -3.60
CA THR A 184 -41.73 12.86 -2.34
C THR A 184 -40.54 12.51 -1.48
N VAL A 185 -40.49 13.05 -0.28
CA VAL A 185 -39.38 12.88 0.65
C VAL A 185 -39.85 12.38 2.00
N GLN A 186 -38.93 11.76 2.74
CA GLN A 186 -39.12 11.46 4.15
C GLN A 186 -37.80 11.66 4.90
N TYR A 187 -37.87 12.31 6.06
CA TYR A 187 -36.69 12.54 6.89
C TYR A 187 -36.52 11.45 7.92
N PHE A 188 -35.26 11.09 8.14
CA PHE A 188 -34.80 10.17 9.18
C PHE A 188 -33.76 10.88 10.03
N GLU A 189 -33.34 10.27 11.13
CA GLU A 189 -32.31 10.88 11.98
C GLU A 189 -31.03 11.22 11.20
N ARG A 190 -30.61 10.37 10.26
CA ARG A 190 -29.31 10.47 9.56
C ARG A 190 -29.43 10.66 8.05
N ALA A 191 -30.63 10.68 7.48
CA ALA A 191 -30.83 10.74 6.03
C ALA A 191 -32.14 11.46 5.64
N ARG A 192 -32.25 11.84 4.38
CA ARG A 192 -33.50 12.20 3.69
C ARG A 192 -33.65 11.26 2.50
N PHE A 193 -34.74 10.53 2.44
CA PHE A 193 -35.07 9.71 1.27
C PHE A 193 -35.83 10.55 0.27
N GLU A 194 -35.57 10.32 -1.02
CA GLU A 194 -36.16 11.04 -2.14
C GLU A 194 -36.67 10.01 -3.15
N TYR A 195 -37.94 10.11 -3.51
CA TYR A 195 -38.56 9.25 -4.51
C TYR A 195 -38.34 9.79 -5.92
N HIS A 196 -37.84 8.92 -6.80
CA HIS A 196 -37.53 9.21 -8.19
C HIS A 196 -38.34 8.29 -9.12
N PRO A 197 -39.56 8.69 -9.53
CA PRO A 197 -40.44 7.86 -10.35
C PRO A 197 -39.83 7.49 -11.71
N GLU A 198 -38.91 8.31 -12.23
CA GLU A 198 -38.15 8.04 -13.45
C GLU A 198 -37.26 6.80 -13.36
N TYR A 199 -36.97 6.33 -12.14
CA TYR A 199 -36.16 5.15 -11.86
C TYR A 199 -36.97 3.97 -11.31
N ALA A 200 -38.31 4.01 -11.45
CA ALA A 200 -39.20 2.98 -10.93
C ALA A 200 -38.77 1.56 -11.31
N GLY A 201 -38.76 0.65 -10.33
CA GLY A 201 -38.32 -0.73 -10.51
C GLY A 201 -36.81 -0.95 -10.52
N THR A 202 -36.01 0.10 -10.31
CA THR A 202 -34.56 0.01 -10.13
C THR A 202 -34.16 0.32 -8.68
N PRO A 203 -32.93 -0.02 -8.24
CA PRO A 203 -32.42 0.42 -6.94
C PRO A 203 -32.39 1.95 -6.75
N TYR A 204 -32.43 2.73 -7.83
CA TYR A 204 -32.36 4.19 -7.80
C TYR A 204 -33.73 4.86 -7.70
N GLU A 205 -34.82 4.08 -7.61
CA GLU A 205 -36.18 4.61 -7.35
C GLU A 205 -36.26 5.39 -6.03
N VAL A 206 -35.39 5.07 -5.07
CA VAL A 206 -35.17 5.85 -3.85
C VAL A 206 -33.69 6.25 -3.81
N LEU A 207 -33.43 7.55 -3.75
CA LEU A 207 -32.10 8.12 -3.55
C LEU A 207 -32.04 8.83 -2.20
N LEU A 208 -30.82 9.09 -1.72
CA LEU A 208 -30.62 9.94 -0.56
C LEU A 208 -30.25 11.35 -0.98
N GLY A 209 -30.89 12.32 -0.32
CA GLY A 209 -30.56 13.73 -0.42
C GLY A 209 -29.13 14.03 0.05
N LEU A 210 -28.58 15.14 -0.45
CA LEU A 210 -27.20 15.56 -0.22
C LEU A 210 -26.99 16.24 1.15
N LEU A 211 -27.57 15.65 2.21
CA LEU A 211 -27.55 16.24 3.54
C LEU A 211 -26.12 16.45 4.09
N GLY A 212 -25.14 15.67 3.65
CA GLY A 212 -23.74 15.88 4.02
C GLY A 212 -23.17 17.18 3.42
N ARG A 213 -23.53 17.52 2.18
CA ARG A 213 -23.21 18.82 1.56
C ARG A 213 -23.93 19.97 2.24
N GLU A 214 -25.22 19.81 2.55
CA GLU A 214 -25.99 20.83 3.28
C GLU A 214 -25.38 21.08 4.67
N TYR A 215 -24.97 20.01 5.38
CA TYR A 215 -24.31 20.11 6.66
C TYR A 215 -22.94 20.80 6.57
N LEU A 216 -22.14 20.49 5.54
CA LEU A 216 -20.88 21.18 5.26
C LEU A 216 -21.08 22.68 5.05
N ALA A 217 -22.07 23.06 4.24
CA ALA A 217 -22.34 24.46 3.95
C ALA A 217 -22.74 25.25 5.21
N ALA A 218 -23.44 24.61 6.15
CA ALA A 218 -23.90 25.25 7.37
C ALA A 218 -22.89 25.25 8.52
N ARG A 219 -22.11 24.16 8.68
CA ARG A 219 -21.19 23.97 9.83
C ARG A 219 -19.74 24.26 9.49
N GLY A 220 -19.39 24.23 8.20
CA GLY A 220 -18.02 24.41 7.71
C GLY A 220 -17.09 23.25 8.07
N ALA A 221 -15.90 23.31 7.47
CA ALA A 221 -14.75 22.49 7.81
C ALA A 221 -13.51 23.39 7.73
N PRO A 222 -12.43 23.07 8.47
CA PRO A 222 -11.22 23.87 8.42
C PRO A 222 -10.57 23.78 7.02
N PRO A 223 -9.82 24.81 6.56
CA PRO A 223 -9.28 24.86 5.20
C PRO A 223 -8.45 23.63 4.79
N GLU A 224 -7.67 23.08 5.72
CA GLU A 224 -6.86 21.88 5.50
C GLU A 224 -7.71 20.64 5.20
N ALA A 225 -8.93 20.55 5.74
CA ALA A 225 -9.86 19.46 5.47
C ALA A 225 -10.55 19.62 4.11
N LEU A 226 -10.59 20.84 3.56
CA LEU A 226 -11.17 21.15 2.26
C LEU A 226 -10.15 21.13 1.12
N ALA A 227 -8.85 21.11 1.44
CA ALA A 227 -7.79 21.04 0.45
C ALA A 227 -7.72 19.65 -0.21
N ARG A 228 -7.64 19.62 -1.54
CA ARG A 228 -7.39 18.37 -2.28
C ARG A 228 -6.09 17.72 -1.80
N GLN A 229 -6.13 16.42 -1.60
CA GLN A 229 -5.02 15.62 -1.07
C GLN A 229 -4.18 15.02 -2.20
N ASP A 230 -2.91 14.71 -1.91
CA ASP A 230 -1.98 14.12 -2.87
C ASP A 230 -2.43 12.72 -3.30
N PRO A 231 -2.67 12.44 -4.60
CA PRO A 231 -3.03 11.11 -5.08
C PRO A 231 -1.93 10.05 -4.92
N ALA A 232 -0.68 10.46 -4.70
CA ALA A 232 0.46 9.54 -4.55
C ALA A 232 0.71 9.14 -3.09
N MET A 233 0.24 9.94 -2.13
CA MET A 233 0.51 9.75 -0.71
C MET A 233 -0.78 9.94 0.11
N PRO A 234 -1.32 8.87 0.70
CA PRO A 234 -2.43 9.01 1.64
C PRO A 234 -2.06 9.96 2.78
N PRO A 235 -2.98 10.80 3.26
CA PRO A 235 -2.75 11.61 4.45
C PRO A 235 -2.53 10.71 5.66
N PHE A 236 -1.94 11.27 6.71
CA PHE A 236 -1.87 10.61 8.01
C PHE A 236 -3.28 10.25 8.50
N ASP A 237 -3.48 9.04 9.01
CA ASP A 237 -4.71 8.61 9.68
C ASP A 237 -4.66 8.98 11.17
N PRO A 238 -5.41 10.01 11.59
CA PRO A 238 -5.43 10.39 12.99
C PRO A 238 -6.24 9.43 13.88
N ILE A 239 -7.08 8.57 13.30
CA ILE A 239 -7.92 7.61 14.04
C ILE A 239 -7.08 6.39 14.45
N ARG A 240 -6.31 5.82 13.51
CA ARG A 240 -5.40 4.71 13.79
C ARG A 240 -3.99 5.15 14.21
N ASN A 241 -3.74 6.46 14.25
CA ASN A 241 -2.41 7.04 14.49
C ASN A 241 -1.35 6.42 13.53
N ARG A 242 -1.70 6.34 12.24
CA ARG A 242 -0.97 5.56 11.25
C ARG A 242 -0.73 6.38 9.99
N GLN A 243 0.51 6.44 9.53
CA GLN A 243 0.81 6.85 8.17
C GLN A 243 0.66 5.61 7.29
N TYR A 244 -0.22 5.66 6.30
CA TYR A 244 -0.26 4.65 5.25
C TYR A 244 0.79 4.97 4.18
N GLY A 245 1.35 3.94 3.57
CA GLY A 245 2.34 4.11 2.51
C GLY A 245 1.75 4.57 1.20
N PRO A 246 2.59 4.98 0.23
CA PRO A 246 2.19 4.97 -1.17
C PRO A 246 1.71 3.55 -1.52
N ARG A 247 0.86 3.39 -2.55
CA ARG A 247 0.58 2.05 -3.07
C ARG A 247 1.91 1.40 -3.47
N VAL A 248 2.24 0.28 -2.82
CA VAL A 248 3.47 -0.47 -3.12
C VAL A 248 3.42 -0.88 -4.59
N GLY A 249 4.46 -0.53 -5.35
CA GLY A 249 4.64 -1.01 -6.71
C GLY A 249 5.07 -2.47 -6.72
N TYR A 250 4.32 -3.32 -7.41
CA TYR A 250 4.61 -4.74 -7.55
C TYR A 250 5.37 -5.01 -8.84
N GLY A 251 6.55 -5.63 -8.72
CA GLY A 251 7.38 -5.96 -9.88
C GLY A 251 8.30 -7.15 -9.73
N PHE A 252 9.01 -7.43 -10.81
CA PHE A 252 10.04 -8.47 -10.88
C PHE A 252 11.36 -7.91 -11.41
N ASN A 253 12.46 -8.45 -10.92
CA ASN A 253 13.67 -8.53 -11.73
C ASN A 253 13.46 -9.57 -12.83
N ILE A 254 13.99 -9.29 -14.02
CA ILE A 254 13.82 -10.16 -15.19
C ILE A 254 15.16 -10.50 -15.84
N ALA A 255 15.28 -11.74 -16.30
CA ALA A 255 16.10 -12.03 -17.46
C ALA A 255 15.42 -11.43 -18.71
N TRP A 256 16.22 -10.90 -19.64
CA TRP A 256 15.78 -10.29 -20.88
C TRP A 256 16.77 -10.61 -22.00
N ARG A 257 16.33 -10.49 -23.26
CA ARG A 257 17.20 -10.71 -24.43
C ARG A 257 17.15 -9.52 -25.38
N GLY A 258 18.33 -9.05 -25.79
CA GLY A 258 18.51 -7.96 -26.76
C GLY A 258 18.81 -8.43 -28.20
N ASP A 259 18.93 -9.74 -28.42
CA ASP A 259 19.22 -10.35 -29.71
C ASP A 259 17.95 -10.64 -30.52
N HIS A 260 18.07 -11.40 -31.61
CA HIS A 260 16.97 -11.72 -32.54
C HIS A 260 15.88 -12.62 -31.92
N ASP A 261 16.17 -13.31 -30.82
CA ASP A 261 15.17 -14.09 -30.08
C ASP A 261 14.44 -13.23 -29.03
N GLY A 262 14.85 -11.97 -28.86
CA GLY A 262 14.36 -11.06 -27.84
C GLY A 262 12.86 -10.75 -27.95
N ASP A 263 12.32 -10.65 -29.16
CA ASP A 263 10.94 -10.19 -29.36
C ASP A 263 9.94 -11.15 -28.68
N GLY A 264 10.03 -12.46 -28.96
CA GLY A 264 9.18 -13.48 -28.34
C GLY A 264 9.48 -13.68 -26.85
N PHE A 265 10.77 -13.65 -26.48
CA PHE A 265 11.21 -13.85 -25.11
C PHE A 265 10.72 -12.72 -24.18
N ASN A 266 10.92 -11.47 -24.57
CA ASN A 266 10.55 -10.30 -23.80
C ASN A 266 9.02 -10.15 -23.73
N GLN A 267 8.29 -10.46 -24.81
CA GLN A 267 6.82 -10.44 -24.79
C GLN A 267 6.26 -11.47 -23.81
N ARG A 268 6.77 -12.71 -23.83
CA ARG A 268 6.36 -13.74 -22.86
C ARG A 268 6.65 -13.33 -21.42
N THR A 269 7.77 -12.65 -21.21
CA THR A 269 8.14 -12.08 -19.91
C THR A 269 7.10 -11.04 -19.46
N MET A 270 6.69 -10.11 -20.34
CA MET A 270 5.67 -9.10 -20.00
C MET A 270 4.29 -9.72 -19.74
N ASP A 271 3.94 -10.80 -20.44
CA ASP A 271 2.69 -11.51 -20.22
C ASP A 271 2.63 -12.16 -18.84
N LEU A 272 3.76 -12.68 -18.34
CA LEU A 272 3.86 -13.18 -16.96
C LEU A 272 3.85 -12.06 -15.92
N VAL A 273 4.52 -10.93 -16.18
CA VAL A 273 4.47 -9.76 -15.28
C VAL A 273 3.02 -9.31 -15.10
N LYS A 274 2.28 -9.10 -16.19
CA LYS A 274 0.86 -8.74 -16.14
C LYS A 274 0.00 -9.86 -15.59
N GLY A 275 0.32 -11.11 -15.91
CA GLY A 275 -0.40 -12.30 -15.46
C GLY A 275 -0.39 -12.45 -13.94
N ALA A 276 0.70 -12.06 -13.28
CA ALA A 276 0.78 -11.98 -11.83
C ALA A 276 0.00 -10.79 -11.25
N GLY A 277 -0.51 -9.86 -12.07
CA GLY A 277 -1.09 -8.59 -11.64
C GLY A 277 -0.05 -7.53 -11.30
N PHE A 278 1.20 -7.71 -11.75
CA PHE A 278 2.31 -6.79 -11.48
C PHE A 278 2.45 -5.80 -12.63
N SER A 279 3.16 -4.68 -12.38
CA SER A 279 3.27 -3.59 -13.36
C SER A 279 4.67 -3.00 -13.47
N TRP A 280 5.65 -3.56 -12.75
CA TRP A 280 7.04 -3.10 -12.78
C TRP A 280 8.00 -4.21 -13.19
N ILE A 281 9.02 -3.85 -13.95
CA ILE A 281 10.20 -4.66 -14.19
C ILE A 281 11.46 -3.91 -13.82
N ARG A 282 12.49 -4.67 -13.47
CA ARG A 282 13.87 -4.19 -13.36
C ARG A 282 14.81 -5.09 -14.15
N PHE A 283 15.76 -4.46 -14.81
CA PHE A 283 16.90 -5.16 -15.40
C PHE A 283 18.15 -4.29 -15.39
N GLN A 284 19.31 -4.93 -15.50
CA GLN A 284 20.61 -4.27 -15.59
C GLN A 284 21.01 -3.99 -17.03
N ALA A 285 21.66 -2.85 -17.25
CA ALA A 285 22.25 -2.43 -18.51
C ALA A 285 23.73 -2.09 -18.29
N ILE A 286 24.64 -2.82 -18.95
CA ILE A 286 26.08 -2.69 -18.76
C ILE A 286 26.60 -1.53 -19.61
N TRP A 287 27.24 -0.53 -18.98
CA TRP A 287 27.74 0.66 -19.68
C TRP A 287 28.64 0.33 -20.86
N ARG A 288 29.59 -0.61 -20.69
CA ARG A 288 30.50 -1.02 -21.78
C ARG A 288 29.79 -1.49 -23.04
N ASP A 289 28.64 -2.13 -22.89
CA ASP A 289 27.89 -2.69 -24.02
C ASP A 289 27.06 -1.61 -24.72
N ILE A 290 26.79 -0.49 -24.04
CA ILE A 290 26.06 0.66 -24.58
C ILE A 290 27.02 1.65 -25.25
N GLU A 291 28.15 1.98 -24.64
CA GLU A 291 29.06 3.03 -25.14
C GLU A 291 30.41 2.46 -25.59
N THR A 292 30.42 1.87 -26.78
CA THR A 292 31.61 1.18 -27.31
C THR A 292 32.80 2.11 -27.60
N ARG A 293 32.54 3.40 -27.87
CA ARG A 293 33.54 4.48 -28.03
C ARG A 293 32.97 5.79 -27.49
N PRO A 294 33.80 6.78 -27.10
CA PRO A 294 33.31 8.05 -26.55
C PRO A 294 32.22 8.69 -27.43
N GLY A 295 31.01 8.86 -26.88
CA GLY A 295 29.87 9.47 -27.56
C GLY A 295 29.27 8.64 -28.71
N ARG A 296 29.59 7.34 -28.81
CA ARG A 296 29.01 6.40 -29.78
C ARG A 296 28.24 5.32 -29.01
N TYR A 297 26.91 5.43 -29.04
CA TYR A 297 26.00 4.57 -28.31
C TYR A 297 25.37 3.50 -29.22
N ASP A 298 25.39 2.24 -28.77
CA ASP A 298 24.62 1.13 -29.32
C ASP A 298 23.48 0.80 -28.35
N THR A 299 22.25 1.06 -28.79
CA THR A 299 21.05 0.88 -27.96
C THR A 299 20.14 -0.22 -28.49
N HIS A 300 20.53 -0.97 -29.53
CA HIS A 300 19.63 -1.91 -30.19
C HIS A 300 19.05 -2.95 -29.22
N ALA A 301 19.88 -3.47 -28.31
CA ALA A 301 19.44 -4.42 -27.29
C ALA A 301 18.45 -3.79 -26.30
N LEU A 302 18.74 -2.57 -25.82
CA LEU A 302 17.89 -1.84 -24.87
C LEU A 302 16.56 -1.42 -25.49
N ASP A 303 16.57 -0.97 -26.74
CA ASP A 303 15.39 -0.55 -27.47
C ASP A 303 14.35 -1.70 -27.49
N ARG A 304 14.77 -2.95 -27.74
CA ARG A 304 13.85 -4.10 -27.78
C ARG A 304 13.09 -4.29 -26.47
N ILE A 305 13.79 -4.38 -25.34
CA ILE A 305 13.16 -4.63 -24.05
C ILE A 305 12.33 -3.42 -23.58
N ILE A 306 12.84 -2.20 -23.75
CA ILE A 306 12.14 -0.98 -23.34
C ILE A 306 10.88 -0.77 -24.17
N ASP A 307 10.94 -0.96 -25.50
CA ASP A 307 9.77 -0.81 -26.36
C ASP A 307 8.72 -1.90 -26.09
N THR A 308 9.15 -3.13 -25.81
CA THR A 308 8.23 -4.23 -25.45
C THR A 308 7.52 -3.93 -24.12
N ALA A 309 8.25 -3.49 -23.09
CA ALA A 309 7.67 -3.13 -21.81
C ALA A 309 6.70 -1.94 -21.93
N ALA A 310 7.10 -0.88 -22.63
CA ALA A 310 6.27 0.29 -22.87
C ALA A 310 4.99 -0.04 -23.64
N ALA A 311 5.07 -0.87 -24.69
CA ALA A 311 3.91 -1.32 -25.47
C ALA A 311 2.91 -2.15 -24.63
N ASN A 312 3.38 -2.78 -23.55
CA ASN A 312 2.56 -3.54 -22.61
C ASN A 312 2.12 -2.73 -21.38
N GLY A 313 2.44 -1.42 -21.31
CA GLY A 313 2.12 -0.57 -20.16
C GLY A 313 2.87 -0.94 -18.88
N VAL A 314 3.99 -1.66 -18.99
CA VAL A 314 4.82 -2.09 -17.86
C VAL A 314 5.88 -1.04 -17.60
N LYS A 315 5.99 -0.62 -16.33
CA LYS A 315 6.94 0.38 -15.85
C LYS A 315 8.31 -0.22 -15.62
N ILE A 316 9.35 0.58 -15.78
CA ILE A 316 10.73 0.13 -15.90
C ILE A 316 11.63 0.85 -14.91
N VAL A 317 12.41 0.05 -14.18
CA VAL A 317 13.66 0.47 -13.53
C VAL A 317 14.82 -0.09 -14.35
N VAL A 318 15.73 0.78 -14.80
CA VAL A 318 16.98 0.34 -15.44
C VAL A 318 18.14 0.64 -14.48
N SER A 319 18.83 -0.41 -14.04
CA SER A 319 20.08 -0.27 -13.30
C SER A 319 21.24 -0.19 -14.28
N VAL A 320 21.92 0.96 -14.34
CA VAL A 320 23.02 1.17 -15.28
C VAL A 320 24.34 0.89 -14.56
N VAL A 321 24.98 -0.21 -14.92
CA VAL A 321 26.06 -0.83 -14.14
C VAL A 321 27.37 -0.90 -14.89
N GLY A 322 28.42 -1.30 -14.18
CA GLY A 322 29.72 -1.62 -14.74
C GLY A 322 29.76 -3.00 -15.41
N PRO A 323 30.94 -3.37 -15.95
CA PRO A 323 32.14 -2.53 -16.03
C PRO A 323 31.95 -1.36 -17.01
N PRO A 324 32.69 -0.25 -16.81
CA PRO A 324 32.74 0.81 -17.81
C PRO A 324 33.48 0.35 -19.08
N PRO A 325 33.35 1.10 -20.19
CA PRO A 325 34.18 0.90 -21.37
C PRO A 325 35.68 0.99 -21.07
N THR A 326 36.51 0.25 -21.81
CA THR A 326 37.97 0.22 -21.59
C THR A 326 38.67 1.56 -21.84
N TRP A 327 38.05 2.47 -22.58
CA TRP A 327 38.54 3.84 -22.78
C TRP A 327 38.24 4.77 -21.59
N VAL A 328 37.33 4.39 -20.70
CA VAL A 328 37.06 5.06 -19.43
C VAL A 328 38.01 4.53 -18.36
N ASP A 329 38.02 3.21 -18.17
CA ASP A 329 38.96 2.53 -17.28
C ASP A 329 39.30 1.13 -17.84
N PRO A 330 40.58 0.84 -18.13
CA PRO A 330 40.98 -0.43 -18.74
C PRO A 330 40.83 -1.64 -17.81
N ASN A 331 40.75 -1.41 -16.49
CA ASN A 331 40.62 -2.46 -15.47
C ASN A 331 39.16 -2.66 -15.02
N GLY A 332 38.22 -1.91 -15.59
CA GLY A 332 36.81 -1.97 -15.25
C GLY A 332 36.46 -1.33 -13.90
N MET A 333 37.35 -0.51 -13.33
CA MET A 333 37.09 0.20 -12.09
C MET A 333 36.00 1.26 -12.28
N MET A 334 35.17 1.45 -11.25
CA MET A 334 34.30 2.63 -11.19
C MET A 334 35.15 3.90 -11.39
N PRO A 335 34.78 4.76 -12.35
CA PRO A 335 35.66 5.85 -12.78
C PRO A 335 35.83 6.90 -11.70
N MET A 336 37.04 7.44 -11.58
CA MET A 336 37.32 8.61 -10.74
C MET A 336 36.69 9.89 -11.31
N ASP A 337 36.73 10.07 -12.64
CA ASP A 337 36.02 11.14 -13.33
C ASP A 337 34.65 10.62 -13.83
N PRO A 338 33.53 11.04 -13.22
CA PRO A 338 32.22 10.56 -13.59
C PRO A 338 31.64 11.28 -14.82
N SER A 339 32.36 12.22 -15.44
CA SER A 339 31.84 13.08 -16.51
C SER A 339 31.27 12.30 -17.70
N SER A 340 31.94 11.23 -18.11
CA SER A 340 31.49 10.35 -19.20
C SER A 340 30.23 9.57 -18.82
N TYR A 341 30.13 9.13 -17.57
CA TYR A 341 28.92 8.45 -17.08
C TYR A 341 27.73 9.41 -17.02
N GLY A 342 27.93 10.65 -16.57
CA GLY A 342 26.89 11.68 -16.61
C GLY A 342 26.36 11.95 -18.03
N LYS A 343 27.25 11.95 -19.04
CA LYS A 343 26.85 12.08 -20.47
C LYS A 343 26.07 10.86 -20.97
N LEU A 344 26.49 9.65 -20.60
CA LEU A 344 25.74 8.43 -20.90
C LEU A 344 24.32 8.53 -20.32
N MET A 345 24.19 8.90 -19.05
CA MET A 345 22.90 8.98 -18.37
C MET A 345 22.00 10.07 -18.98
N GLU A 346 22.55 11.21 -19.37
CA GLU A 346 21.83 12.25 -20.12
C GLU A 346 21.32 11.72 -21.47
N PHE A 347 22.15 10.98 -22.21
CA PHE A 347 21.76 10.36 -23.48
C PHE A 347 20.63 9.34 -23.30
N LEU A 348 20.77 8.42 -22.33
CA LEU A 348 19.79 7.38 -22.05
C LEU A 348 18.45 7.96 -21.59
N ALA A 349 18.48 8.89 -20.63
CA ALA A 349 17.28 9.56 -20.14
C ALA A 349 16.57 10.33 -21.27
N LYS A 350 17.31 11.02 -22.14
CA LYS A 350 16.73 11.72 -23.29
C LYS A 350 16.08 10.77 -24.29
N ARG A 351 16.74 9.64 -24.58
CA ARG A 351 16.26 8.65 -25.56
C ARG A 351 14.98 7.97 -25.09
N TYR A 352 14.88 7.67 -23.80
CA TYR A 352 13.80 6.88 -23.22
C TYR A 352 12.84 7.69 -22.34
N ALA A 353 12.84 9.02 -22.50
CA ALA A 353 11.93 9.91 -21.79
C ALA A 353 10.48 9.46 -21.95
N GLY A 354 9.76 9.36 -20.83
CA GLY A 354 8.38 8.85 -20.77
C GLY A 354 8.23 7.32 -20.91
N LYS A 355 9.28 6.57 -21.24
CA LYS A 355 9.25 5.09 -21.30
C LYS A 355 9.89 4.45 -20.06
N VAL A 356 11.00 5.00 -19.58
CA VAL A 356 11.69 4.53 -18.35
C VAL A 356 11.33 5.43 -17.18
N GLN A 357 10.81 4.86 -16.10
CA GLN A 357 10.34 5.62 -14.95
C GLN A 357 11.44 5.90 -13.93
N ALA A 358 12.40 4.98 -13.79
CA ALA A 358 13.49 5.15 -12.84
C ALA A 358 14.84 4.64 -13.38
N TRP A 359 15.88 5.41 -13.12
CA TRP A 359 17.27 5.07 -13.39
C TRP A 359 17.97 4.78 -12.06
N GLU A 360 18.35 3.53 -11.85
CA GLU A 360 19.16 3.15 -10.69
C GLU A 360 20.63 3.25 -11.04
N ILE A 361 21.37 3.99 -10.22
CA ILE A 361 22.76 4.32 -10.52
C ILE A 361 23.68 3.30 -9.85
N TRP A 362 24.27 2.45 -10.68
CA TRP A 362 25.06 1.29 -10.26
C TRP A 362 24.22 0.19 -9.58
N ASN A 363 24.91 -0.85 -9.10
CA ASN A 363 24.36 -1.99 -8.38
C ASN A 363 25.36 -2.44 -7.31
N GLU A 364 24.91 -2.52 -6.06
CA GLU A 364 25.70 -3.07 -4.95
C GLU A 364 27.09 -2.46 -4.83
N GLN A 365 27.19 -1.14 -4.96
CA GLN A 365 28.44 -0.37 -4.88
C GLN A 365 29.18 -0.52 -3.55
N ASN A 366 28.56 -1.14 -2.54
CA ASN A 366 29.18 -1.52 -1.28
C ASN A 366 29.91 -2.87 -1.35
N LEU A 367 29.99 -3.52 -2.52
CA LEU A 367 30.86 -4.65 -2.83
C LEU A 367 32.10 -4.21 -3.63
N ALA A 368 33.26 -4.75 -3.29
CA ALA A 368 34.50 -4.45 -4.01
C ALA A 368 34.46 -4.99 -5.44
N TYR A 369 33.92 -6.21 -5.64
CA TYR A 369 33.83 -6.83 -6.97
C TYR A 369 33.01 -5.98 -7.96
N THR A 370 31.91 -5.38 -7.52
CA THR A 370 31.04 -4.57 -8.38
C THR A 370 31.64 -3.20 -8.69
N THR A 371 32.70 -2.77 -7.99
CA THR A 371 33.34 -1.46 -8.16
C THR A 371 34.75 -1.55 -8.76
N GLY A 372 35.18 -2.76 -9.13
CA GLY A 372 36.49 -3.03 -9.76
C GLY A 372 37.62 -3.33 -8.77
N GLY A 373 37.29 -3.83 -7.58
CA GLY A 373 38.22 -4.40 -6.61
C GLY A 373 38.37 -3.62 -5.30
N HIS A 374 37.68 -2.48 -5.13
CA HIS A 374 37.73 -1.71 -3.88
C HIS A 374 36.52 -0.79 -3.73
N VAL A 375 35.91 -0.81 -2.55
CA VAL A 375 34.78 0.06 -2.21
C VAL A 375 35.26 1.46 -1.86
N ASP A 376 34.79 2.46 -2.61
CA ASP A 376 35.11 3.88 -2.40
C ASP A 376 33.81 4.72 -2.40
N VAL A 377 33.48 5.30 -1.24
CA VAL A 377 32.29 6.14 -1.04
C VAL A 377 32.32 7.39 -1.92
N GLY A 378 33.48 8.04 -2.05
CA GLY A 378 33.61 9.27 -2.82
C GLY A 378 33.44 9.05 -4.31
N ARG A 379 33.99 7.96 -4.86
CA ARG A 379 33.78 7.58 -6.27
C ARG A 379 32.30 7.41 -6.59
N TYR A 380 31.59 6.66 -5.76
CA TYR A 380 30.18 6.42 -5.98
C TYR A 380 29.32 7.69 -5.82
N VAL A 381 29.55 8.51 -4.79
CA VAL A 381 28.80 9.77 -4.61
C VAL A 381 29.02 10.71 -5.82
N ASN A 382 30.25 10.81 -6.34
CA ASN A 382 30.55 11.59 -7.53
C ASN A 382 29.88 11.02 -8.80
N LEU A 383 29.85 9.70 -8.95
CA LEU A 383 29.14 9.02 -10.03
C LEU A 383 27.64 9.31 -10.00
N LEU A 384 27.01 9.11 -8.83
CA LEU A 384 25.59 9.37 -8.59
C LEU A 384 25.23 10.84 -8.89
N LYS A 385 26.06 11.78 -8.44
CA LYS A 385 25.90 13.21 -8.72
C LYS A 385 25.91 13.54 -10.21
N ALA A 386 26.89 13.02 -10.96
CA ALA A 386 26.97 13.25 -12.40
C ALA A 386 25.78 12.63 -13.15
N ALA A 387 25.38 11.41 -12.74
CA ALA A 387 24.22 10.72 -13.29
C ALA A 387 22.92 11.49 -13.04
N TYR A 388 22.67 11.91 -11.80
CA TYR A 388 21.48 12.68 -11.41
C TYR A 388 21.35 13.94 -12.26
N GLN A 389 22.43 14.71 -12.38
CA GLN A 389 22.44 15.92 -13.19
C GLN A 389 22.20 15.63 -14.68
N GLY A 390 22.78 14.56 -15.22
CA GLY A 390 22.53 14.12 -16.60
C GLY A 390 21.07 13.75 -16.85
N VAL A 391 20.51 12.90 -15.98
CA VAL A 391 19.10 12.47 -16.06
C VAL A 391 18.18 13.68 -15.96
N LYS A 392 18.29 14.52 -14.91
CA LYS A 392 17.37 15.64 -14.69
C LYS A 392 17.46 16.73 -15.76
N ARG A 393 18.60 16.90 -16.45
CA ARG A 393 18.71 17.79 -17.62
C ARG A 393 17.90 17.29 -18.82
N ALA A 394 17.84 15.97 -19.01
CA ALA A 394 17.20 15.35 -20.16
C ALA A 394 15.71 15.04 -19.92
N ASP A 395 15.38 14.50 -18.75
CA ASP A 395 14.03 14.16 -18.31
C ASP A 395 13.88 14.52 -16.81
N PRO A 396 13.27 15.68 -16.48
CA PRO A 396 13.09 16.09 -15.08
C PRO A 396 12.06 15.23 -14.33
N HIS A 397 11.24 14.44 -15.03
CA HIS A 397 10.22 13.58 -14.43
C HIS A 397 10.73 12.17 -14.11
N ALA A 398 11.81 11.71 -14.77
CA ALA A 398 12.43 10.42 -14.47
C ALA A 398 13.02 10.42 -13.05
N LEU A 399 12.78 9.34 -12.31
CA LEU A 399 13.36 9.15 -10.98
C LEU A 399 14.82 8.68 -11.10
N VAL A 400 15.65 9.12 -10.17
CA VAL A 400 17.03 8.67 -10.01
C VAL A 400 17.12 7.95 -8.67
N LEU A 401 17.39 6.65 -8.71
CA LEU A 401 17.55 5.84 -7.52
C LEU A 401 19.04 5.76 -7.17
N PHE A 402 19.32 5.84 -5.87
CA PHE A 402 20.57 5.35 -5.32
C PHE A 402 20.76 3.87 -5.71
N GLY A 403 21.96 3.42 -6.05
CA GLY A 403 22.24 2.02 -6.38
C GLY A 403 21.91 1.07 -5.23
N GLY A 404 21.31 -0.07 -5.55
CA GLY A 404 20.83 -1.04 -4.58
C GLY A 404 21.90 -1.51 -3.62
N LEU A 405 21.75 -1.16 -2.34
CA LEU A 405 22.65 -1.63 -1.28
C LEU A 405 22.37 -3.09 -0.93
N THR A 406 23.43 -3.90 -0.87
CA THR A 406 23.35 -5.32 -0.51
C THR A 406 23.82 -5.58 0.90
N PRO A 407 23.12 -6.40 1.69
CA PRO A 407 23.51 -6.65 3.07
C PRO A 407 24.70 -7.60 3.15
N THR A 408 25.79 -7.17 3.80
CA THR A 408 27.04 -7.95 3.85
C THR A 408 27.50 -8.29 5.26
N GLY A 409 27.30 -7.39 6.25
CA GLY A 409 27.89 -7.54 7.58
C GLY A 409 29.43 -7.48 7.60
N VAL A 410 30.06 -7.06 6.50
CA VAL A 410 31.52 -7.04 6.33
C VAL A 410 32.03 -5.60 6.41
N MET A 411 33.18 -5.36 7.03
CA MET A 411 33.80 -4.03 7.15
C MET A 411 35.23 -4.00 6.60
N ASP A 412 35.43 -4.63 5.44
CA ASP A 412 36.72 -4.64 4.71
C ASP A 412 36.49 -4.12 3.29
N PRO A 413 36.90 -2.89 2.95
CA PRO A 413 36.62 -2.31 1.63
C PRO A 413 37.30 -3.03 0.45
N SER A 414 38.23 -3.97 0.69
CA SER A 414 38.74 -4.87 -0.35
C SER A 414 37.78 -6.03 -0.70
N ILE A 415 36.76 -6.24 0.13
CA ILE A 415 35.71 -7.25 -0.01
C ILE A 415 34.35 -6.56 -0.14
N ALA A 416 33.92 -5.89 0.93
CA ALA A 416 32.64 -5.20 1.07
C ALA A 416 32.60 -4.27 2.30
N ILE A 417 31.68 -3.31 2.27
CA ILE A 417 31.25 -2.54 3.44
C ILE A 417 29.78 -2.87 3.73
N ASP A 418 29.46 -3.07 5.00
CA ASP A 418 28.11 -3.28 5.51
C ASP A 418 27.18 -2.17 5.01
N ASP A 419 26.02 -2.53 4.47
CA ASP A 419 25.08 -1.60 3.83
C ASP A 419 24.65 -0.44 4.74
N VAL A 420 24.40 -0.71 6.02
CA VAL A 420 24.01 0.33 6.99
C VAL A 420 25.17 1.27 7.27
N GLU A 421 26.37 0.73 7.53
CA GLU A 421 27.55 1.57 7.75
C GLU A 421 27.98 2.33 6.48
N TYR A 422 27.90 1.69 5.31
CA TYR A 422 28.16 2.34 4.02
C TYR A 422 27.21 3.52 3.80
N LEU A 423 25.91 3.34 4.05
CA LEU A 423 24.93 4.43 3.93
C LEU A 423 25.23 5.58 4.91
N ARG A 424 25.64 5.29 6.16
CA ARG A 424 26.09 6.31 7.11
C ARG A 424 27.32 7.06 6.60
N MET A 425 28.32 6.35 6.08
CA MET A 425 29.52 6.96 5.49
C MET A 425 29.17 7.87 4.31
N VAL A 426 28.22 7.44 3.48
CA VAL A 426 27.72 8.22 2.34
C VAL A 426 27.00 9.50 2.80
N TYR A 427 26.15 9.43 3.84
CA TYR A 427 25.53 10.63 4.42
C TYR A 427 26.53 11.56 5.14
N ALA A 428 27.62 11.02 5.69
CA ALA A 428 28.68 11.83 6.28
C ALA A 428 29.58 12.50 5.23
N TYR A 429 29.69 11.90 4.04
CA TYR A 429 30.57 12.39 2.98
C TYR A 429 30.17 13.79 2.52
N ASN A 430 31.15 14.69 2.46
CA ASN A 430 31.02 16.07 2.01
C ASN A 430 29.77 16.79 2.58
N ASN A 431 29.59 16.70 3.90
CA ASN A 431 28.47 17.30 4.64
C ASN A 431 27.08 16.85 4.13
N GLY A 432 26.96 15.59 3.68
CA GLY A 432 25.71 14.98 3.25
C GLY A 432 25.20 15.49 1.91
N GLU A 433 26.09 15.91 1.00
CA GLU A 433 25.72 16.40 -0.33
C GLU A 433 24.87 15.39 -1.12
N VAL A 434 25.07 14.09 -0.86
CA VAL A 434 24.37 12.98 -1.53
C VAL A 434 22.84 13.14 -1.49
N LYS A 435 22.29 13.78 -0.45
CA LYS A 435 20.85 14.05 -0.31
C LYS A 435 20.24 14.79 -1.50
N GLN A 436 21.04 15.51 -2.28
CA GLN A 436 20.59 16.28 -3.44
C GLN A 436 20.58 15.47 -4.74
N TYR A 437 21.14 14.26 -4.76
CA TYR A 437 21.49 13.55 -5.99
C TYR A 437 20.81 12.18 -6.13
N PHE A 438 19.74 11.93 -5.39
CA PHE A 438 18.84 10.80 -5.62
C PHE A 438 17.44 11.13 -5.11
N ASP A 439 16.42 10.58 -5.75
CA ASP A 439 15.02 10.77 -5.39
C ASP A 439 14.57 9.72 -4.36
N HIS A 440 15.01 8.47 -4.50
CA HIS A 440 14.71 7.36 -3.56
C HIS A 440 15.93 6.45 -3.35
N LEU A 441 16.02 5.84 -2.17
CA LEU A 441 17.05 4.86 -1.86
C LEU A 441 16.66 3.50 -2.45
N ALA A 442 17.54 2.84 -3.19
CA ALA A 442 17.36 1.43 -3.53
C ALA A 442 18.14 0.51 -2.59
N THR A 443 17.60 -0.68 -2.31
CA THR A 443 18.24 -1.69 -1.46
C THR A 443 17.78 -3.10 -1.81
N HIS A 444 18.63 -4.08 -1.51
CA HIS A 444 18.45 -5.50 -1.79
C HIS A 444 18.32 -6.32 -0.49
N PRO A 445 17.27 -6.14 0.34
CA PRO A 445 17.14 -6.90 1.56
C PRO A 445 16.96 -8.39 1.24
N GLY A 446 18.01 -9.17 1.52
CA GLY A 446 17.98 -10.63 1.45
C GLY A 446 17.40 -11.21 2.73
N GLY A 447 16.45 -12.12 2.60
CA GLY A 447 15.96 -12.90 3.75
C GLY A 447 16.80 -14.13 4.06
N THR A 448 17.78 -14.47 3.21
CA THR A 448 18.57 -15.69 3.31
C THR A 448 17.66 -16.93 3.47
N LEU A 449 17.59 -17.53 4.66
CA LEU A 449 16.65 -18.60 5.01
C LEU A 449 15.55 -18.18 6.00
N ASN A 450 15.61 -16.94 6.48
CA ASN A 450 14.82 -16.43 7.59
C ASN A 450 13.43 -15.96 7.13
N PRO A 451 12.33 -16.32 7.84
CA PRO A 451 11.00 -15.80 7.54
C PRO A 451 10.94 -14.25 7.60
N PRO A 452 10.07 -13.59 6.82
CA PRO A 452 9.98 -12.13 6.77
C PRO A 452 9.74 -11.45 8.12
N ASP A 453 8.99 -12.09 9.03
CA ASP A 453 8.65 -11.55 10.36
C ASP A 453 9.78 -11.65 11.40
N THR A 454 10.90 -12.28 11.05
CA THR A 454 12.03 -12.50 11.96
C THR A 454 13.09 -11.42 11.78
N PHE A 455 13.79 -11.11 12.88
CA PHE A 455 14.88 -10.14 12.89
C PHE A 455 15.79 -10.35 14.11
N TRP A 456 17.10 -10.40 13.89
CA TRP A 456 18.08 -10.51 14.97
C TRP A 456 18.31 -9.16 15.68
N PRO A 457 18.51 -9.13 17.01
CA PRO A 457 18.54 -10.26 17.96
C PRO A 457 17.19 -10.60 18.58
N ASP A 458 16.15 -9.79 18.34
CA ASP A 458 14.91 -9.87 19.09
C ASP A 458 14.08 -11.12 18.77
N ARG A 459 14.07 -11.54 17.50
CA ARG A 459 13.33 -12.70 17.01
C ARG A 459 14.11 -13.38 15.87
N PRO A 460 15.22 -14.08 16.16
CA PRO A 460 15.97 -14.80 15.13
C PRO A 460 15.13 -15.80 14.35
N GLY A 461 15.57 -16.10 13.13
CA GLY A 461 15.01 -17.19 12.35
C GLY A 461 15.25 -18.57 12.98
N PRO A 462 14.41 -19.58 12.65
CA PRO A 462 14.47 -20.89 13.30
C PRO A 462 15.49 -21.85 12.69
N GLY A 463 16.15 -21.48 11.59
CA GLY A 463 17.01 -22.38 10.82
C GLY A 463 18.46 -22.43 11.31
N PRO A 464 19.27 -23.35 10.76
CA PRO A 464 20.66 -23.51 11.16
C PRO A 464 21.56 -22.47 10.46
N GLY A 465 22.27 -21.65 11.23
CA GLY A 465 23.19 -20.63 10.69
C GLY A 465 22.49 -19.46 10.01
N TRP A 466 23.23 -18.43 9.61
CA TRP A 466 22.70 -17.20 9.00
C TRP A 466 21.54 -16.55 9.78
N VAL A 467 21.60 -16.61 11.11
CA VAL A 467 20.53 -16.11 12.00
C VAL A 467 21.03 -15.13 13.06
N ASP A 468 22.35 -14.94 13.15
CA ASP A 468 23.06 -14.24 14.23
C ASP A 468 23.56 -12.84 13.84
N HIS A 469 23.14 -12.34 12.68
CA HIS A 469 23.47 -11.00 12.22
C HIS A 469 22.28 -10.38 11.45
N PRO A 470 21.98 -9.08 11.62
CA PRO A 470 20.84 -8.44 10.96
C PRO A 470 20.91 -8.43 9.42
N SER A 471 22.10 -8.61 8.83
CA SER A 471 22.29 -8.66 7.37
C SER A 471 21.63 -9.89 6.71
N PHE A 472 21.22 -10.91 7.47
CA PHE A 472 20.56 -12.10 6.93
C PHE A 472 19.03 -11.99 6.86
N TYR A 473 18.46 -10.81 7.13
CA TYR A 473 17.03 -10.65 7.32
C TYR A 473 16.42 -9.64 6.35
N PHE A 474 15.24 -9.97 5.83
CA PHE A 474 14.43 -9.06 5.01
C PHE A 474 14.17 -7.71 5.69
N ARG A 475 13.97 -7.73 7.02
CA ARG A 475 13.74 -6.51 7.82
C ARG A 475 14.97 -5.61 7.95
N ARG A 476 16.12 -5.96 7.36
CA ARG A 476 17.30 -5.09 7.25
C ARG A 476 16.97 -3.71 6.67
N ALA A 477 15.98 -3.63 5.79
CA ALA A 477 15.49 -2.37 5.24
C ALA A 477 15.06 -1.35 6.31
N GLU A 478 14.61 -1.80 7.49
CA GLU A 478 14.23 -0.92 8.61
C GLU A 478 15.43 -0.20 9.23
N GLN A 479 16.61 -0.82 9.26
CA GLN A 479 17.83 -0.17 9.74
C GLN A 479 18.33 0.87 8.73
N LEU A 480 18.24 0.58 7.43
CA LEU A 480 18.52 1.58 6.39
C LEU A 480 17.56 2.76 6.48
N ARG A 481 16.27 2.49 6.72
CA ARG A 481 15.26 3.53 6.97
C ARG A 481 15.63 4.40 8.17
N GLN A 482 16.09 3.79 9.26
CA GLN A 482 16.52 4.52 10.45
C GLN A 482 17.70 5.47 10.13
N VAL A 483 18.68 5.03 9.33
CA VAL A 483 19.78 5.90 8.87
C VAL A 483 19.25 7.09 8.06
N MET A 484 18.27 6.90 7.18
CA MET A 484 17.65 8.01 6.43
C MET A 484 16.94 9.00 7.37
N VAL A 485 16.21 8.50 8.38
CA VAL A 485 15.52 9.35 9.36
C VAL A 485 16.50 10.18 10.18
N GLU A 486 17.57 9.55 10.68
CA GLU A 486 18.63 10.22 11.46
C GLU A 486 19.33 11.33 10.66
N ASN A 487 19.39 11.21 9.33
CA ASN A 487 20.02 12.18 8.44
C ASN A 487 19.04 13.20 7.82
N GLY A 488 17.78 13.21 8.27
CA GLY A 488 16.74 14.13 7.84
C GLY A 488 16.19 13.86 6.44
N ASP A 489 16.31 12.64 5.93
CA ASP A 489 15.86 12.23 4.59
C ASP A 489 14.62 11.32 4.62
N ALA A 490 13.83 11.41 5.72
CA ALA A 490 12.65 10.58 5.95
C ALA A 490 11.53 10.79 4.90
N ALA A 491 11.52 11.90 4.17
CA ALA A 491 10.53 12.15 3.14
C ALA A 491 10.71 11.27 1.89
N LYS A 492 11.92 10.74 1.65
CA LYS A 492 12.18 9.86 0.52
C LYS A 492 11.74 8.43 0.82
N GLN A 493 11.33 7.74 -0.23
CA GLN A 493 11.00 6.33 -0.20
C GLN A 493 12.26 5.45 -0.24
N ILE A 494 12.07 4.19 0.16
CA ILE A 494 12.97 3.09 -0.15
C ILE A 494 12.31 2.18 -1.19
N TRP A 495 13.03 1.84 -2.24
CA TRP A 495 12.61 0.86 -3.23
C TRP A 495 13.42 -0.42 -3.01
N LEU A 496 12.72 -1.56 -2.88
CA LEU A 496 13.37 -2.86 -2.80
C LEU A 496 13.62 -3.35 -4.23
N THR A 497 14.72 -2.87 -4.82
CA THR A 497 15.05 -3.15 -6.23
C THR A 497 15.43 -4.61 -6.46
N GLU A 498 15.80 -5.33 -5.40
CA GLU A 498 15.84 -6.79 -5.36
C GLU A 498 15.35 -7.25 -3.98
N PHE A 499 14.57 -8.32 -3.91
CA PHE A 499 14.32 -9.03 -2.65
C PHE A 499 13.82 -10.44 -2.96
N GLY A 500 13.99 -11.37 -2.03
CA GLY A 500 13.42 -12.71 -2.15
C GLY A 500 14.12 -13.75 -1.30
N TRP A 501 13.82 -15.01 -1.60
CA TRP A 501 14.43 -16.19 -1.00
C TRP A 501 14.79 -17.21 -2.08
N SER A 502 16.01 -17.75 -2.04
CA SER A 502 16.39 -18.90 -2.85
C SER A 502 15.74 -20.17 -2.29
N THR A 503 15.35 -21.10 -3.16
CA THR A 503 15.06 -22.48 -2.75
C THR A 503 16.35 -23.31 -2.79
N ALA A 504 16.24 -24.65 -2.72
CA ALA A 504 17.39 -25.55 -2.73
C ALA A 504 18.41 -25.17 -3.80
N ASN A 505 19.61 -24.79 -3.35
CA ASN A 505 20.65 -24.18 -4.16
C ASN A 505 21.97 -24.90 -3.91
N GLN A 506 22.60 -25.32 -5.00
CA GLN A 506 23.82 -26.12 -4.98
C GLN A 506 25.07 -25.29 -5.22
N ALA A 507 24.90 -24.00 -5.53
CA ALA A 507 26.01 -23.10 -5.74
C ALA A 507 26.73 -22.79 -4.40
N PRO A 508 28.07 -22.78 -4.38
CA PRO A 508 28.83 -22.42 -3.18
C PRO A 508 28.45 -21.03 -2.65
N GLY A 509 28.22 -20.92 -1.33
CA GLY A 509 27.80 -19.69 -0.67
C GLY A 509 26.29 -19.45 -0.64
N TYR A 510 25.49 -20.31 -1.28
CA TYR A 510 24.03 -20.24 -1.31
C TYR A 510 23.37 -21.41 -0.56
N GLU A 511 24.11 -22.11 0.29
CA GLU A 511 23.66 -23.35 0.96
C GLU A 511 22.44 -23.12 1.86
N TYR A 512 22.23 -21.89 2.34
CA TYR A 512 21.05 -21.48 3.08
C TYR A 512 19.74 -21.74 2.33
N GLY A 513 19.75 -21.70 0.99
CA GLY A 513 18.59 -21.99 0.16
C GLY A 513 18.07 -23.43 0.34
N ASN A 514 18.93 -24.36 0.76
CA ASN A 514 18.54 -25.74 1.05
C ASN A 514 17.60 -25.88 2.25
N TYR A 515 17.42 -24.82 3.04
CA TYR A 515 16.48 -24.77 4.16
C TYR A 515 15.16 -24.07 3.83
N VAL A 516 14.97 -23.66 2.57
CA VAL A 516 13.75 -23.01 2.09
C VAL A 516 13.13 -23.85 0.98
N SER A 517 11.96 -24.45 1.25
CA SER A 517 11.15 -25.11 0.24
C SER A 517 10.50 -24.10 -0.72
N GLU A 518 10.08 -24.55 -1.91
CA GLU A 518 9.31 -23.70 -2.85
C GLU A 518 8.02 -23.15 -2.21
N GLN A 519 7.41 -23.90 -1.29
CA GLN A 519 6.22 -23.45 -0.58
C GLN A 519 6.55 -22.34 0.43
N GLN A 520 7.70 -22.44 1.12
CA GLN A 520 8.18 -21.37 2.01
C GLN A 520 8.57 -20.13 1.22
N GLN A 521 9.26 -20.28 0.07
CA GLN A 521 9.54 -19.15 -0.83
C GLN A 521 8.25 -18.41 -1.20
N ALA A 522 7.20 -19.15 -1.57
CA ALA A 522 5.90 -18.57 -1.88
C ALA A 522 5.30 -17.79 -0.70
N GLN A 523 5.29 -18.39 0.50
CA GLN A 523 4.78 -17.76 1.71
C GLN A 523 5.58 -16.51 2.10
N TYR A 524 6.91 -16.58 2.01
CA TYR A 524 7.79 -15.48 2.41
C TYR A 524 7.67 -14.29 1.45
N LEU A 525 7.58 -14.54 0.14
CA LEU A 525 7.36 -13.47 -0.83
C LEU A 525 6.02 -12.75 -0.64
N VAL A 526 4.93 -13.49 -0.41
CA VAL A 526 3.61 -12.88 -0.13
C VAL A 526 3.65 -12.08 1.17
N ARG A 527 4.19 -12.66 2.25
CA ARG A 527 4.28 -11.98 3.55
C ARG A 527 5.19 -10.74 3.50
N ALA A 528 6.26 -10.75 2.70
CA ALA A 528 7.10 -9.57 2.49
C ALA A 528 6.35 -8.39 1.86
N PHE A 529 5.52 -8.65 0.85
CA PHE A 529 4.65 -7.62 0.27
C PHE A 529 3.57 -7.15 1.26
N GLU A 530 3.04 -8.06 2.07
CA GLU A 530 2.08 -7.71 3.12
C GLU A 530 2.70 -6.76 4.14
N ILE A 531 3.87 -7.10 4.69
CA ILE A 531 4.63 -6.23 5.61
C ILE A 531 4.86 -4.86 4.97
N ALA A 532 5.29 -4.80 3.71
CA ALA A 532 5.52 -3.51 3.08
C ALA A 532 4.23 -2.67 2.95
N ARG A 533 3.12 -3.30 2.56
CA ARG A 533 1.82 -2.64 2.39
C ARG A 533 1.22 -2.19 3.72
N THR A 534 1.40 -2.95 4.79
CA THR A 534 0.74 -2.70 6.07
C THR A 534 1.64 -2.03 7.10
N GLU A 535 2.93 -2.31 7.11
CA GLU A 535 3.86 -1.89 8.17
C GLU A 535 4.91 -0.86 7.69
N TRP A 536 5.23 -0.80 6.39
CA TRP A 536 6.28 0.08 5.87
C TRP A 536 5.75 1.20 4.95
N PRO A 537 5.24 2.30 5.51
CA PRO A 537 4.68 3.39 4.70
C PRO A 537 5.70 4.19 3.90
N TRP A 538 6.97 3.84 4.02
CA TRP A 538 8.11 4.46 3.35
C TRP A 538 8.61 3.62 2.16
N VAL A 539 8.04 2.44 1.91
CA VAL A 539 8.39 1.63 0.74
C VAL A 539 7.61 2.06 -0.49
N GLY A 540 8.33 2.22 -1.61
CA GLY A 540 7.77 2.58 -2.92
C GLY A 540 7.51 1.36 -3.80
N VAL A 541 8.53 0.88 -4.51
CA VAL A 541 8.44 -0.28 -5.42
C VAL A 541 9.22 -1.45 -4.85
N MET A 542 8.70 -2.67 -5.02
CA MET A 542 9.35 -3.92 -4.65
C MET A 542 9.45 -4.85 -5.87
N LEU A 543 10.65 -5.34 -6.13
CA LEU A 543 11.01 -6.12 -7.32
C LEU A 543 11.57 -7.49 -6.91
N VAL A 544 10.77 -8.54 -7.08
CA VAL A 544 11.15 -9.91 -6.70
C VAL A 544 12.37 -10.37 -7.52
N TRP A 545 13.39 -10.87 -6.85
CA TRP A 545 14.51 -11.60 -7.44
C TRP A 545 14.18 -13.11 -7.39
N ASN A 546 13.71 -13.73 -8.47
CA ASN A 546 13.57 -13.26 -9.85
C ASN A 546 12.36 -13.88 -10.57
N LEU A 547 11.91 -13.30 -11.69
CA LEU A 547 10.86 -13.91 -12.51
C LEU A 547 11.31 -15.21 -13.19
N ASN A 548 12.35 -15.16 -14.02
CA ASN A 548 12.58 -16.11 -15.13
C ASN A 548 14.05 -16.53 -15.37
N PHE A 549 14.99 -16.34 -14.44
CA PHE A 549 16.38 -16.81 -14.63
C PHE A 549 16.49 -18.29 -14.98
N SER A 550 15.61 -19.15 -14.46
CA SER A 550 15.58 -20.58 -14.77
C SER A 550 15.39 -20.90 -16.25
N THR A 551 14.95 -19.93 -17.05
CA THR A 551 14.77 -20.07 -18.50
C THR A 551 16.06 -19.83 -19.28
N ILE A 552 17.09 -19.24 -18.66
CA ILE A 552 18.37 -18.88 -19.30
C ILE A 552 19.60 -19.41 -18.57
N THR A 553 19.45 -19.96 -17.36
CA THR A 553 20.56 -20.53 -16.58
C THR A 553 20.41 -22.04 -16.37
N ASP A 554 21.54 -22.71 -16.12
CA ASP A 554 21.55 -24.12 -15.71
C ASP A 554 21.03 -24.26 -14.26
N PRO A 555 20.39 -25.39 -13.88
CA PRO A 555 19.97 -25.64 -12.50
C PRO A 555 21.08 -25.55 -11.43
N SER A 556 22.35 -25.70 -11.81
CA SER A 556 23.50 -25.53 -10.90
C SER A 556 23.95 -24.08 -10.72
N ASP A 557 23.47 -23.14 -11.55
CA ASP A 557 23.75 -21.70 -11.40
C ASP A 557 22.99 -21.16 -10.18
N GLU A 558 23.64 -20.28 -9.40
CA GLU A 558 23.04 -19.71 -8.19
C GLU A 558 21.73 -18.96 -8.46
N LYS A 559 21.53 -18.42 -9.68
CA LYS A 559 20.34 -17.65 -10.06
C LYS A 559 19.11 -18.51 -10.31
N TYR A 560 19.30 -19.78 -10.67
CA TYR A 560 18.20 -20.66 -11.07
C TYR A 560 17.14 -20.83 -9.98
N PRO A 561 17.50 -21.09 -8.71
CA PRO A 561 16.51 -21.39 -7.66
C PRO A 561 15.73 -20.15 -7.15
N TRP A 562 16.15 -18.94 -7.51
CA TRP A 562 15.41 -17.71 -7.21
C TRP A 562 14.19 -17.48 -8.11
N SER A 563 14.13 -18.17 -9.25
CA SER A 563 13.07 -17.96 -10.23
C SER A 563 11.70 -18.41 -9.73
N VAL A 564 10.67 -17.61 -9.96
CA VAL A 564 9.28 -17.97 -9.62
C VAL A 564 8.57 -18.74 -10.74
N VAL A 565 9.20 -18.93 -11.90
CA VAL A 565 8.78 -19.89 -12.94
C VAL A 565 9.83 -20.99 -13.12
N TYR A 566 9.46 -22.11 -13.74
CA TYR A 566 10.39 -23.16 -14.14
C TYR A 566 11.01 -22.86 -15.52
N ALA A 567 11.99 -23.65 -15.94
CA ALA A 567 12.70 -23.48 -17.22
C ALA A 567 11.76 -23.54 -18.45
N ASP A 568 10.66 -24.28 -18.36
CA ASP A 568 9.63 -24.39 -19.40
C ASP A 568 8.56 -23.27 -19.32
N TRP A 569 8.78 -22.27 -18.46
CA TRP A 569 7.90 -21.15 -18.14
C TRP A 569 6.62 -21.52 -17.39
N SER A 570 6.47 -22.76 -16.93
CA SER A 570 5.36 -23.11 -16.05
C SER A 570 5.52 -22.45 -14.68
N PRO A 571 4.44 -22.02 -14.01
CA PRO A 571 4.52 -21.28 -12.76
C PRO A 571 4.93 -22.19 -11.58
N ARG A 572 5.92 -21.76 -10.78
CA ARG A 572 6.22 -22.36 -9.47
C ARG A 572 5.18 -21.95 -8.43
N PRO A 573 5.15 -22.59 -7.23
CA PRO A 573 4.27 -22.17 -6.14
C PRO A 573 4.35 -20.67 -5.83
N ALA A 574 5.55 -20.09 -5.88
CA ALA A 574 5.78 -18.67 -5.65
C ALA A 574 5.03 -17.76 -6.65
N TYR A 575 5.08 -18.04 -7.95
CA TYR A 575 4.38 -17.22 -8.94
C TYR A 575 2.86 -17.26 -8.75
N ARG A 576 2.30 -18.44 -8.45
CA ARG A 576 0.85 -18.57 -8.18
C ARG A 576 0.44 -17.78 -6.94
N ALA A 577 1.22 -17.89 -5.86
CA ALA A 577 0.94 -17.15 -4.63
C ALA A 577 1.00 -15.62 -4.85
N LEU A 578 1.98 -15.12 -5.62
CA LEU A 578 2.06 -13.71 -6.01
C LEU A 578 0.90 -13.27 -6.91
N GLN A 579 0.42 -14.16 -7.78
CA GLN A 579 -0.75 -13.92 -8.61
C GLN A 579 -2.03 -13.79 -7.76
N GLU A 580 -2.20 -14.65 -6.76
CA GLU A 580 -3.40 -14.74 -5.92
C GLU A 580 -3.44 -13.74 -4.75
N MET A 581 -2.30 -13.19 -4.32
CA MET A 581 -2.26 -12.27 -3.17
C MET A 581 -2.97 -10.93 -3.44
N PRO A 582 -3.51 -10.27 -2.39
CA PRO A 582 -4.05 -8.91 -2.47
C PRO A 582 -3.01 -7.87 -2.94
N LYS A 583 -3.45 -6.85 -3.69
CA LYS A 583 -2.58 -5.83 -4.31
C LYS A 583 -3.16 -4.43 -4.18
#